data_AF-A0A7X8ICY6-F1
#
_entry.id   AF-A0A7X8ICY6-F1
#
_cell.length_a   1.000
_cell.length_b   1.000
_cell.length_c   1.000
_cell.angle_alpha   90.00
_cell.angle_beta   90.00
_cell.angle_gamma   90.00
#
_symmetry.space_group_name_H-M   'P 1'
#
loop_
_entity.id
_entity.type
_entity.pdbx_description
1 polymer ?
#
loop_
_entity_poly.entity_id
_entity_poly.type
_entity_poly.pdbx_seq_one_letter_code
_entity_poly.pdbx_strand_id
1 'polypeptide(L)'
;MLIKLMKHEWKGTYKTFLLMYGILLLLSISMMIGIQTKSDWLIRITVGLMGLSMFSVCLGYGVMVFWRYYKNLYGSEGYLMFTLPVSGWQLLTSKLLTSVLWGILTVIVGLICGGIILIPAISYVEAGFYKVFMDQLWQGIHFVGMDNIILGLFIILA
;
A
#
# COMPACT_ATOMS: atom_id res chain seq x y z
N MET A 1 -34.53 8.51 1.99
CA MET A 1 -33.86 9.83 1.90
C MET A 1 -32.35 9.71 2.14
N LEU A 2 -31.92 9.08 3.23
CA LEU A 2 -30.50 8.92 3.64
C LEU A 2 -29.56 8.39 2.53
N ILE A 3 -29.97 7.37 1.77
CA ILE A 3 -29.19 6.82 0.65
C ILE A 3 -28.93 7.87 -0.46
N LYS A 4 -29.88 8.77 -0.73
CA LYS A 4 -29.72 9.83 -1.73
C LYS A 4 -28.68 10.86 -1.28
N LEU A 5 -28.67 11.20 0.01
CA LEU A 5 -27.65 12.06 0.62
C LEU A 5 -26.26 11.42 0.53
N MET A 6 -26.15 10.15 0.93
CA MET A 6 -24.88 9.41 0.84
C MET A 6 -24.36 9.34 -0.59
N LYS A 7 -25.21 9.11 -1.59
CA LYS A 7 -24.81 9.08 -3.01
C LYS A 7 -24.21 10.42 -3.46
N HIS A 8 -24.76 11.54 -2.98
CA HIS A 8 -24.27 12.88 -3.34
C HIS A 8 -22.91 13.15 -2.71
N GLU A 9 -22.74 12.82 -1.43
CA GLU A 9 -21.44 12.87 -0.73
C GLU A 9 -20.39 12.01 -1.43
N TRP A 10 -20.78 10.82 -1.89
CA TRP A 10 -19.87 9.91 -2.57
C TRP A 10 -19.41 10.47 -3.92
N LYS A 11 -20.33 11.08 -4.67
CA LYS A 11 -20.03 11.73 -5.95
C LYS A 11 -19.14 12.97 -5.78
N GLY A 12 -19.18 13.64 -4.63
CA GLY A 12 -18.26 14.74 -4.32
C GLY A 12 -16.85 14.26 -3.94
N THR A 13 -16.73 13.08 -3.33
CA THR A 13 -15.50 12.62 -2.69
C THR A 13 -14.73 11.58 -3.47
N TYR A 14 -15.35 10.88 -4.44
CA TYR A 14 -14.69 9.77 -5.12
C TYR A 14 -13.40 10.16 -5.84
N LYS A 15 -13.30 11.36 -6.42
CA LYS A 15 -12.10 11.79 -7.15
C LYS A 15 -10.88 11.92 -6.24
N THR A 16 -11.03 12.50 -5.06
CA THR A 16 -9.90 12.70 -4.13
C THR A 16 -9.38 11.36 -3.61
N PHE A 17 -10.29 10.47 -3.20
CA PHE A 17 -9.91 9.13 -2.76
C PHE A 17 -9.30 8.28 -3.88
N LEU A 18 -9.87 8.35 -5.09
CA LEU A 18 -9.36 7.62 -6.24
C LEU A 18 -7.93 8.06 -6.62
N LEU A 19 -7.64 9.37 -6.54
CA LEU A 19 -6.28 9.88 -6.75
C LEU A 19 -5.30 9.31 -5.71
N MET A 20 -5.66 9.35 -4.42
CA MET A 20 -4.82 8.83 -3.34
C MET A 20 -4.54 7.33 -3.52
N TYR A 21 -5.56 6.54 -3.85
CA TYR A 21 -5.40 5.10 -4.08
C TYR A 21 -4.59 4.81 -5.35
N GLY A 22 -4.75 5.61 -6.41
CA GLY A 22 -3.96 5.49 -7.62
C GLY A 22 -2.47 5.65 -7.37
N ILE A 23 -2.07 6.65 -6.58
CA ILE A 23 -0.66 6.88 -6.22
C ILE A 23 -0.10 5.71 -5.42
N LEU A 24 -0.84 5.20 -4.42
CA LEU A 24 -0.42 4.04 -3.63
C LEU A 24 -0.24 2.78 -4.47
N LEU A 25 -1.16 2.51 -5.41
CA LEU A 25 -1.05 1.37 -6.31
C LEU A 25 0.16 1.49 -7.25
N LEU A 26 0.39 2.68 -7.82
CA LEU A 26 1.55 2.92 -8.68
C LEU A 26 2.87 2.70 -7.93
N LEU A 27 2.97 3.18 -6.69
CA LEU A 27 4.14 2.95 -5.85
C LEU A 27 4.32 1.45 -5.54
N SER A 28 3.25 0.74 -5.23
CA SER A 28 3.29 -0.71 -4.96
C SER A 28 3.80 -1.49 -6.19
N ILE A 29 3.32 -1.16 -7.39
CA ILE A 29 3.76 -1.78 -8.63
C ILE A 29 5.23 -1.44 -8.92
N SER A 30 5.65 -0.19 -8.70
CA SER A 30 7.05 0.21 -8.90
C SER A 30 8.02 -0.56 -8.00
N MET A 31 7.61 -0.85 -6.76
CA MET A 31 8.38 -1.67 -5.83
C MET A 31 8.46 -3.13 -6.29
N MET A 32 7.34 -3.70 -6.75
CA MET A 32 7.31 -5.04 -7.33
C MET A 32 8.28 -5.18 -8.52
N ILE A 33 8.32 -4.19 -9.42
CA ILE A 33 9.27 -4.15 -10.55
C ILE A 33 10.72 -4.05 -10.05
N GLY A 34 10.98 -3.21 -9.05
CA GLY A 34 12.31 -3.08 -8.44
C GLY A 34 12.83 -4.40 -7.87
N ILE A 35 11.97 -5.15 -7.19
CA ILE A 35 12.30 -6.46 -6.63
C ILE A 35 12.59 -7.49 -7.74
N GLN A 36 11.75 -7.56 -8.78
CA GLN A 36 11.94 -8.50 -9.88
C GLN A 36 13.22 -8.22 -10.69
N THR A 37 13.53 -6.96 -10.91
CA THR A 37 14.75 -6.53 -11.62
C THR A 37 16.01 -6.56 -10.75
N LYS A 38 15.87 -6.92 -9.46
CA LYS A 38 16.95 -6.90 -8.45
C LYS A 38 17.71 -5.56 -8.42
N SER A 39 16.99 -4.47 -8.64
CA SER A 39 17.56 -3.14 -8.73
C SER A 39 17.59 -2.47 -7.36
N ASP A 40 18.76 -2.49 -6.70
CA ASP A 40 18.93 -1.94 -5.36
C ASP A 40 18.55 -0.46 -5.25
N TRP A 41 18.80 0.33 -6.30
CA TRP A 41 18.47 1.75 -6.31
C TRP A 41 16.96 1.99 -6.35
N LEU A 42 16.23 1.22 -7.17
CA LEU A 42 14.76 1.31 -7.25
C LEU A 42 14.13 0.87 -5.93
N ILE A 43 14.59 -0.23 -5.35
CA ILE A 43 14.06 -0.76 -4.08
C ILE A 43 14.23 0.28 -2.96
N ARG A 44 15.41 0.88 -2.83
CA ARG A 44 15.68 1.89 -1.78
C ARG A 44 14.80 3.13 -1.91
N ILE A 45 14.67 3.67 -3.13
CA ILE A 45 13.86 4.87 -3.38
C ILE A 45 12.38 4.55 -3.15
N THR A 46 11.89 3.43 -3.70
CA THR A 46 10.47 3.07 -3.59
C THR A 46 10.06 2.78 -2.16
N VAL A 47 10.89 2.11 -1.35
CA VAL A 47 10.62 1.87 0.08
C VAL A 47 10.47 3.17 0.87
N GLY A 48 11.38 4.13 0.66
CA GLY A 48 11.32 5.43 1.33
C GLY A 48 10.07 6.22 0.95
N LEU A 49 9.74 6.27 -0.35
CA LEU A 49 8.53 6.93 -0.85
C LEU A 49 7.26 6.22 -0.37
N MET A 50 7.26 4.89 -0.30
CA MET A 50 6.14 4.10 0.18
C MET A 50 5.83 4.43 1.65
N GLY A 51 6.84 4.46 2.52
CA GLY A 51 6.68 4.82 3.93
C GLY A 51 6.11 6.24 4.11
N LEU A 52 6.64 7.21 3.35
CA LEU A 52 6.15 8.59 3.37
C LEU A 52 4.70 8.67 2.85
N SER A 53 4.37 7.93 1.79
CA SER A 53 3.03 7.93 1.20
C SER A 53 1.99 7.30 2.14
N MET A 54 2.32 6.20 2.82
CA MET A 54 1.46 5.55 3.81
C MET A 54 1.18 6.51 4.98
N PHE A 55 2.22 7.15 5.50
CA PHE A 55 2.07 8.14 6.57
C PHE A 55 1.21 9.33 6.13
N SER A 56 1.46 9.86 4.93
CA SER A 56 0.70 10.95 4.34
C SER A 56 -0.77 10.58 4.10
N VAL A 57 -1.07 9.34 3.68
CA VAL A 57 -2.44 8.87 3.47
C VAL A 57 -3.16 8.71 4.82
N CYS A 58 -2.52 8.13 5.83
CA CYS A 58 -3.12 8.01 7.17
C CYS A 58 -3.44 9.38 7.80
N LEU A 59 -2.46 10.29 7.82
CA LEU A 59 -2.66 11.64 8.34
C LEU A 59 -3.64 12.44 7.47
N GLY A 60 -3.46 12.40 6.15
CA GLY A 60 -4.29 13.10 5.18
C GLY A 60 -5.74 12.65 5.25
N TYR A 61 -6.01 11.36 5.44
CA TYR A 61 -7.37 10.85 5.64
C TYR A 61 -8.01 11.45 6.88
N GLY A 62 -7.33 11.41 8.03
CA GLY A 62 -7.84 11.98 9.28
C GLY A 62 -8.14 13.47 9.13
N VAL A 63 -7.16 14.25 8.66
CA VAL A 63 -7.30 15.70 8.43
C VAL A 63 -8.41 16.01 7.43
N MET A 64 -8.50 15.28 6.32
CA MET A 64 -9.55 15.49 5.31
C MET A 64 -10.94 15.21 5.85
N VAL A 65 -11.10 14.17 6.67
CA VAL A 65 -12.38 13.86 7.32
C VAL A 65 -12.79 15.03 8.20
N PHE A 66 -11.93 15.48 9.12
CA PHE A 66 -12.22 16.62 10.01
C PHE A 66 -12.49 17.92 9.24
N TRP A 67 -11.64 18.25 8.27
CA TRP A 67 -11.81 19.45 7.44
C TRP A 67 -13.12 19.43 6.67
N ARG A 68 -13.49 18.26 6.12
CA ARG A 68 -14.74 18.09 5.37
C ARG A 68 -15.95 18.24 6.29
N TYR A 69 -15.90 17.71 7.51
CA TYR A 69 -16.94 17.93 8.51
C TYR A 69 -17.08 19.42 8.85
N TYR A 70 -15.96 20.09 9.11
CA TYR A 70 -15.95 21.52 9.44
C TYR A 70 -16.56 22.37 8.32
N LYS A 71 -16.05 22.22 7.09
CA LYS A 71 -16.50 23.03 5.95
C LYS A 71 -17.97 22.76 5.58
N ASN A 72 -18.41 21.51 5.64
CA ASN A 72 -19.78 21.15 5.28
C ASN A 72 -20.80 21.56 6.36
N LEU A 73 -20.53 21.33 7.64
CA LEU A 73 -21.53 21.59 8.69
C LEU A 73 -21.47 23.01 9.23
N TYR A 74 -20.27 23.58 9.33
CA TYR A 74 -20.03 24.86 10.01
C TYR A 74 -19.60 25.98 9.03
N GLY A 75 -19.44 25.66 7.75
CA GLY A 75 -19.17 26.65 6.70
C GLY A 75 -20.44 27.23 6.07
N SER A 76 -20.27 28.07 5.06
CA SER A 76 -21.35 28.68 4.27
C SER A 76 -22.26 27.65 3.59
N GLU A 77 -21.74 26.46 3.29
CA GLU A 77 -22.50 25.32 2.76
C GLU A 77 -23.47 24.73 3.80
N GLY A 78 -23.18 24.88 5.09
CA GLY A 78 -23.99 24.37 6.19
C GLY A 78 -25.37 25.01 6.27
N TYR A 79 -25.47 26.32 5.97
CA TYR A 79 -26.75 27.02 5.92
C TYR A 79 -27.69 26.39 4.90
N LEU A 80 -27.18 26.03 3.72
CA LEU A 80 -27.97 25.33 2.69
C LEU A 80 -28.39 23.92 3.16
N MET A 81 -27.51 23.22 3.88
CA MET A 81 -27.80 21.88 4.40
C MET A 81 -28.90 21.87 5.47
N PHE A 82 -29.00 22.90 6.30
CA PHE A 82 -30.06 23.03 7.31
C PHE A 82 -31.39 23.55 6.76
N THR A 83 -31.43 24.02 5.50
CA THR A 83 -32.68 24.40 4.82
C THR A 83 -33.37 23.25 4.09
N LEU A 84 -32.70 22.09 3.96
CA LEU A 84 -33.34 20.88 3.46
C LEU A 84 -34.39 20.39 4.47
N PRO A 85 -35.55 19.86 4.03
CA PRO A 85 -36.59 19.31 4.89
C PRO A 85 -36.18 17.93 5.44
N VAL A 86 -34.97 17.84 6.00
CA VAL A 86 -34.31 16.63 6.49
C VAL A 86 -33.69 16.95 7.84
N SER A 87 -33.87 16.08 8.83
CA SER A 87 -33.34 16.32 10.18
C SER A 87 -31.81 16.33 10.20
N GLY A 88 -31.22 17.22 11.02
CA GLY A 88 -29.76 17.34 11.16
C GLY A 88 -29.08 16.02 11.54
N TRP A 89 -29.75 15.18 12.34
CA TRP A 89 -29.28 13.84 12.69
C TRP A 89 -29.13 12.91 11.47
N GLN A 90 -30.04 12.97 10.50
CA GLN A 90 -29.92 12.19 9.26
C GLN A 90 -28.75 12.67 8.39
N LEU A 91 -28.43 13.96 8.46
CA LEU A 91 -27.33 14.56 7.71
C LEU A 91 -25.98 14.14 8.31
N LEU A 92 -25.84 14.20 9.64
CA LEU A 92 -24.65 13.74 10.35
C LEU A 92 -24.41 12.24 10.15
N THR A 93 -25.44 11.42 10.33
CA THR A 93 -25.33 9.95 10.16
C THR A 93 -24.99 9.55 8.73
N SER A 94 -25.51 10.27 7.72
CA SER A 94 -25.14 10.01 6.33
C SER A 94 -23.66 10.28 6.06
N LYS A 95 -23.09 11.36 6.61
CA LYS A 95 -21.66 11.68 6.49
C LYS A 95 -20.78 10.68 7.23
N LEU A 96 -21.20 10.27 8.43
CA LEU A 96 -20.49 9.27 9.24
C LEU A 96 -20.40 7.93 8.50
N LEU A 97 -21.53 7.46 7.97
CA LEU A 97 -21.56 6.23 7.17
C LEU A 97 -20.68 6.34 5.92
N THR A 98 -20.73 7.47 5.19
CA THR A 98 -19.86 7.66 4.02
C THR A 98 -18.38 7.69 4.41
N SER A 99 -17.99 8.31 5.54
CA SER A 99 -16.60 8.26 6.01
C SER A 99 -16.16 6.85 6.39
N VAL A 100 -17.00 6.09 7.08
CA VAL A 100 -16.71 4.69 7.46
C VAL A 100 -16.54 3.82 6.21
N LEU A 101 -17.40 3.98 5.19
CA LEU A 101 -17.26 3.26 3.92
C LEU A 101 -15.92 3.56 3.22
N TRP A 102 -15.50 4.84 3.19
CA TRP A 102 -14.18 5.19 2.66
C TRP A 102 -13.04 4.62 3.50
N GLY A 103 -13.20 4.54 4.82
CA GLY A 103 -12.22 3.90 5.71
C GLY A 103 -12.07 2.41 5.41
N ILE A 104 -13.17 1.68 5.25
CA ILE A 104 -13.17 0.26 4.85
C ILE A 104 -12.48 0.08 3.50
N LEU A 105 -12.80 0.92 2.51
CA LEU A 105 -12.14 0.89 1.20
C LEU A 105 -10.64 1.17 1.30
N THR A 106 -10.22 2.10 2.16
CA THR A 106 -8.80 2.41 2.38
C THR A 106 -8.06 1.19 2.93
N VAL A 107 -8.66 0.48 3.90
CA VAL A 107 -8.08 -0.75 4.47
C VAL A 107 -7.96 -1.84 3.41
N ILE A 108 -9.00 -2.07 2.59
CA ILE A 108 -8.97 -3.06 1.51
C ILE A 108 -7.86 -2.74 0.51
N VAL A 109 -7.75 -1.49 0.07
CA VAL A 109 -6.68 -1.05 -0.83
C VAL A 109 -5.30 -1.24 -0.17
N GLY A 110 -5.17 -0.92 1.11
CA GLY A 110 -3.95 -1.17 1.88
C GLY A 110 -3.54 -2.64 1.90
N LEU A 111 -4.48 -3.56 2.09
CA LEU A 111 -4.23 -5.00 2.05
C LEU A 111 -3.80 -5.47 0.65
N ILE A 112 -4.43 -4.96 -0.41
CA ILE A 112 -4.05 -5.27 -1.80
C ILE A 112 -2.63 -4.79 -2.09
N CYS A 113 -2.32 -3.53 -1.77
CA CYS A 113 -0.98 -2.98 -1.93
C CYS A 113 0.07 -3.76 -1.11
N GLY A 114 -0.27 -4.14 0.12
CA GLY A 114 0.58 -4.96 0.98
C GLY A 114 0.84 -6.34 0.37
N GLY A 115 -0.17 -6.99 -0.21
CA GLY A 115 -0.03 -8.26 -0.91
C GLY A 115 0.88 -8.16 -2.14
N ILE A 116 0.74 -7.10 -2.96
CA ILE A 116 1.58 -6.86 -4.13
C ILE A 116 3.07 -6.78 -3.75
N ILE A 117 3.39 -6.27 -2.55
CA ILE A 117 4.76 -6.10 -2.08
C ILE A 117 5.27 -7.34 -1.35
N LEU A 118 4.47 -7.93 -0.46
CA LEU A 118 4.89 -9.04 0.40
C LEU A 118 5.26 -10.28 -0.41
N ILE A 119 4.47 -10.63 -1.44
CA ILE A 119 4.68 -11.82 -2.25
C ILE A 119 6.09 -11.82 -2.90
N PRO A 120 6.48 -10.80 -3.68
CA PRO A 120 7.82 -10.78 -4.29
C PRO A 120 8.93 -10.56 -3.24
N ALA A 121 8.66 -9.86 -2.13
CA ALA A 121 9.64 -9.64 -1.09
C ALA A 121 10.07 -10.95 -0.42
N ILE A 122 9.13 -11.87 -0.12
CA ILE A 122 9.43 -13.18 0.47
C ILE A 122 10.34 -13.98 -0.46
N SER A 123 9.99 -14.06 -1.75
CA SER A 123 10.81 -14.76 -2.74
C SER A 123 12.21 -14.16 -2.91
N TYR A 124 12.35 -12.84 -2.80
CA TYR A 124 13.65 -12.17 -2.88
C TYR A 124 14.55 -12.50 -1.69
N VAL A 125 13.99 -12.56 -0.47
CA VAL A 125 14.73 -12.89 0.75
C VAL A 125 15.22 -14.35 0.71
N GLU A 126 14.36 -15.29 0.31
CA GLU A 126 14.74 -16.71 0.17
C GLU A 126 15.88 -16.91 -0.85
N ALA A 127 15.77 -16.26 -2.01
CA ALA A 127 16.81 -16.31 -3.04
C ALA A 127 18.15 -15.72 -2.56
N GLY A 128 18.10 -14.65 -1.77
CA GLY A 128 19.29 -14.06 -1.15
C GLY A 128 19.94 -14.99 -0.12
N PHE A 129 19.15 -15.60 0.75
CA PHE A 129 19.62 -16.54 1.76
C PHE A 129 20.28 -17.77 1.14
N TYR A 130 19.65 -18.38 0.13
CA TYR A 130 20.23 -19.52 -0.59
C TYR A 130 21.58 -19.14 -1.21
N LYS A 131 21.68 -17.98 -1.86
CA LYS A 131 22.93 -17.54 -2.49
C LYS A 131 24.06 -17.36 -1.47
N VAL A 132 23.80 -16.66 -0.37
CA VAL A 132 24.80 -16.41 0.68
C VAL A 132 25.24 -17.73 1.33
N PHE A 133 24.30 -18.63 1.61
CA PHE A 133 24.60 -19.93 2.19
C PHE A 133 25.43 -20.81 1.23
N MET A 134 25.08 -20.84 -0.06
CA MET A 134 25.84 -21.58 -1.07
C MET A 134 27.24 -21.01 -1.29
N ASP A 135 27.38 -19.68 -1.32
CA ASP A 135 28.68 -19.02 -1.46
C ASP A 135 29.59 -19.34 -0.24
N GLN A 136 29.03 -19.35 0.97
CA GLN A 136 29.76 -19.73 2.19
C GLN A 136 30.13 -21.22 2.23
N LEU A 137 29.22 -22.12 1.82
CA LEU A 137 29.52 -23.54 1.71
C LEU A 137 30.62 -23.80 0.68
N TRP A 138 30.54 -23.15 -0.47
CA TRP A 138 31.54 -23.27 -1.54
C TRP A 138 32.91 -22.79 -1.05
N GLN A 139 32.98 -21.64 -0.39
CA GLN A 139 34.23 -21.14 0.21
C GLN A 139 34.77 -22.07 1.31
N GLY A 140 33.90 -22.68 2.12
CA GLY A 140 34.29 -23.69 3.10
C GLY A 140 34.87 -24.95 2.48
N ILE A 141 34.29 -25.42 1.36
CA ILE A 141 34.79 -26.57 0.60
C ILE A 141 36.19 -26.29 0.01
N HIS A 142 36.39 -25.08 -0.55
CA HIS A 142 37.70 -24.62 -1.05
C HIS A 142 38.74 -24.48 0.06
N PHE A 143 38.34 -24.11 1.28
CA PHE A 143 39.24 -24.02 2.43
C PHE A 143 39.68 -25.42 2.94
N VAL A 144 38.83 -26.43 2.79
CA VAL A 144 39.12 -27.82 3.19
C VAL A 144 39.92 -28.57 2.11
N GLY A 145 40.10 -28.01 0.91
CA GLY A 145 40.87 -28.63 -0.19
C GLY A 145 40.15 -29.80 -0.87
N MET A 146 38.82 -29.88 -0.76
CA MET A 146 37.98 -30.93 -1.35
C MET A 146 37.56 -30.65 -2.81
N ASP A 147 37.93 -29.50 -3.34
CA ASP A 147 37.68 -29.01 -4.69
C ASP A 147 38.19 -29.99 -5.77
N ASN A 148 39.34 -30.63 -5.55
CA ASN A 148 39.88 -31.64 -6.45
C ASN A 148 39.12 -32.99 -6.39
N ILE A 149 38.53 -33.34 -5.24
CA ILE A 149 37.79 -34.60 -5.06
C ILE A 149 36.42 -34.52 -5.71
N ILE A 150 35.74 -33.36 -5.58
CA ILE A 150 34.42 -33.12 -6.17
C ILE A 150 34.49 -33.06 -7.70
N LEU A 151 35.51 -32.41 -8.27
CA LEU A 151 35.77 -32.42 -9.71
C LEU A 151 36.07 -33.83 -10.25
N GLY A 152 36.84 -34.63 -9.51
CA GLY A 152 37.09 -36.04 -9.85
C GLY A 152 35.81 -36.86 -9.87
N LEU A 153 34.92 -36.68 -8.89
CA LEU A 153 33.64 -37.38 -8.80
C LEU A 153 32.67 -36.98 -9.92
N PHE A 154 32.68 -35.70 -10.34
CA PHE A 154 31.86 -35.19 -11.44
C PHE A 154 32.34 -35.70 -12.81
N ILE A 155 33.65 -35.90 -13.00
CA ILE A 155 34.24 -36.48 -14.22
C ILE A 155 33.99 -38.00 -14.31
N ILE A 156 33.84 -38.69 -13.17
CA ILE A 156 33.56 -40.14 -13.12
C ILE A 156 32.08 -40.45 -13.37
N LEU A 157 31.17 -39.51 -13.05
CA LEU A 157 29.72 -39.66 -13.20
C LEU A 157 29.15 -39.11 -14.53
N ALA A 158 29.93 -38.34 -15.29
CA ALA A 158 29.59 -37.81 -16.61
C ALA A 158 30.12 -38.70 -17.74
#